data_AF-A0A3R7YK05-F1
#
_entry.id   AF-A0A3R7YK05-F1
#
_cell.length_a   1.000
_cell.length_b   1.000
_cell.length_c   1.000
_cell.angle_alpha   90.00
_cell.angle_beta   90.00
_cell.angle_gamma   90.00
#
_symmetry.space_group_name_H-M   'P 1'
#
loop_
_entity.id
_entity.type
_entity.pdbx_description
1 polymer ?
#
loop_
_entity_poly.entity_id
_entity_poly.type
_entity_poly.pdbx_seq_one_letter_code
_entity_poly.pdbx_strand_id
1 'polypeptide(L)' 'MDQLMEKDQMILRIARNPIPRAEAWQAIGQDVSYAGFNHRCDRLIRAGMLNSFKQYNRRFIQAADGGVTV' A
#
# COMPACT_ATOMS: atom_id res chain seq x y z
N MET A 1 -12.55 14.18 10.86
CA MET A 1 -12.39 13.69 9.48
C MET A 1 -10.90 13.66 9.08
N ASP A 2 -10.00 13.29 10.01
CA ASP A 2 -8.55 13.55 9.85
C ASP A 2 -7.69 12.28 9.85
N GLN A 3 -8.05 11.27 10.68
CA GLN A 3 -7.27 10.03 10.79
C GLN A 3 -7.28 9.12 9.54
N LEU A 4 -8.25 9.29 8.64
CA LEU A 4 -8.29 8.50 7.40
C LEU A 4 -7.24 8.99 6.40
N MET A 5 -7.03 10.31 6.31
CA MET A 5 -6.08 10.91 5.38
C MET A 5 -4.62 10.60 5.77
N GLU A 6 -4.27 10.65 7.06
CA GLU A 6 -2.92 10.25 7.52
C GLU A 6 -2.62 8.76 7.26
N LYS A 7 -3.62 7.87 7.42
CA LYS A 7 -3.44 6.43 7.20
C LYS A 7 -3.32 6.06 5.72
N ASP A 8 -3.99 6.79 4.82
CA ASP A 8 -3.80 6.61 3.37
C ASP A 8 -2.45 7.18 2.91
N GLN A 9 -1.98 8.29 3.50
CA GLN A 9 -0.63 8.82 3.27
C GLN A 9 0.49 7.84 3.65
N MET A 10 0.28 6.98 4.65
CA MET A 10 1.30 6.01 5.03
C MET A 10 1.45 4.85 4.01
N ILE A 11 0.42 4.56 3.22
CA ILE A 11 0.55 3.69 2.03
C ILE A 11 1.32 4.41 0.90
N LEU A 12 1.26 5.75 0.85
CA LEU A 12 2.05 6.54 -0.10
C LEU A 12 3.56 6.56 0.24
N ARG A 13 3.94 6.24 1.49
CA ARG A 13 5.35 6.01 1.88
C ARG A 13 5.93 4.70 1.35
N ILE A 14 5.14 3.86 0.67
CA ILE A 14 5.68 2.70 -0.04
C ILE A 14 6.67 3.23 -1.07
N ALA A 15 7.95 3.01 -0.77
CA ALA A 15 9.07 3.52 -1.53
C ALA A 15 8.94 3.21 -3.04
N ARG A 16 9.73 3.92 -3.86
CA ARG A 16 10.01 3.53 -5.25
C ARG A 16 10.42 2.06 -5.39
N ASN A 17 10.87 1.41 -4.31
CA ASN A 17 11.22 0.00 -4.29
C ASN A 17 10.01 -0.88 -3.90
N PRO A 18 9.77 -1.99 -4.61
CA PRO A 18 8.70 -2.91 -4.27
C PRO A 18 8.88 -3.53 -2.89
N ILE A 19 7.80 -3.58 -2.11
CA ILE A 19 7.76 -4.20 -0.79
C ILE A 19 6.72 -5.33 -0.76
N PRO A 20 6.97 -6.44 -0.05
CA PRO A 20 5.95 -7.45 0.19
C PRO A 20 4.74 -6.84 0.91
N ARG A 21 3.54 -7.16 0.43
CA ARG A 21 2.27 -6.64 0.99
C ARG A 21 2.13 -6.91 2.49
N ALA A 22 2.58 -8.07 2.95
CA ALA A 22 2.59 -8.42 4.37
C ALA A 22 3.55 -7.54 5.20
N GLU A 23 4.71 -7.18 4.64
CA GLU A 23 5.68 -6.31 5.31
C GLU A 23 5.20 -4.85 5.31
N ALA A 24 4.57 -4.40 4.23
CA ALA A 24 3.91 -3.10 4.19
C ALA A 24 2.81 -2.99 5.25
N TRP A 25 2.02 -4.05 5.47
CA TRP A 25 1.01 -4.09 6.54
C TRP A 25 1.64 -4.03 7.95
N GLN A 26 2.76 -4.72 8.16
CA GLN A 26 3.48 -4.65 9.43
C GLN A 26 4.01 -3.23 9.71
N ALA A 27 4.50 -2.55 8.67
CA ALA A 27 5.09 -1.21 8.78
C ALA A 27 4.09 -0.09 9.10
N ILE A 28 2.84 -0.21 8.64
CA ILE A 28 1.77 0.78 8.88
C ILE A 28 1.09 0.66 10.26
N GLY A 29 1.50 -0.32 11.07
CA GLY A 29 0.86 -0.61 12.35
C GLY A 29 -0.42 -1.43 12.17
N GLN A 30 -0.60 -2.44 13.03
CA GLN A 30 -1.71 -3.42 12.98
C GLN A 30 -3.07 -2.83 13.41
N ASP A 31 -3.19 -1.50 13.43
CA ASP A 31 -4.40 -0.74 13.74
C ASP A 31 -5.54 -1.00 12.75
N VAL A 32 -5.22 -1.65 11.63
CA VAL A 32 -6.17 -2.16 10.63
C VAL A 32 -5.95 -3.65 10.41
N SER A 33 -7.05 -4.40 10.28
CA SER A 33 -6.97 -5.82 9.94
C SER A 33 -6.28 -6.03 8.59
N TYR A 34 -5.59 -7.16 8.42
CA TYR A 34 -4.93 -7.49 7.15
C TYR A 34 -5.90 -7.50 5.97
N ALA A 35 -7.17 -7.91 6.20
CA ALA A 35 -8.23 -7.84 5.20
C ALA A 35 -8.57 -6.39 4.82
N GLY A 36 -8.72 -5.49 5.80
CA GLY A 36 -8.97 -4.07 5.56
C GLY A 36 -7.82 -3.39 4.80
N PHE A 37 -6.59 -3.75 5.13
CA PHE A 37 -5.41 -3.30 4.40
C PHE A 37 -5.41 -3.79 2.94
N ASN A 38 -5.68 -5.08 2.71
CA ASN A 38 -5.78 -5.62 1.35
C ASN A 38 -6.84 -4.88 0.52
N HIS A 39 -8.00 -4.62 1.10
CA HIS A 39 -9.06 -3.87 0.41
C HIS A 39 -8.62 -2.44 0.06
N ARG A 40 -7.81 -1.79 0.90
CA ARG A 40 -7.22 -0.47 0.59
C ARG A 40 -6.20 -0.53 -0.54
N CYS A 41 -5.21 -1.45 -0.52
CA CYS A 41 -4.28 -1.50 -1.65
C CYS A 41 -4.99 -1.91 -2.95
N ASP A 42 -6.01 -2.77 -2.92
CA ASP A 42 -6.77 -3.12 -4.13
C ASP A 42 -7.48 -1.88 -4.72
N ARG A 43 -8.02 -1.01 -3.87
CA ARG A 43 -8.60 0.28 -4.30
C ARG A 43 -7.56 1.19 -4.94
N LEU A 44 -6.37 1.30 -4.34
CA LEU A 44 -5.28 2.15 -4.83
C LEU A 44 -4.65 1.60 -6.12
N ILE A 45 -4.62 0.28 -6.28
CA ILE A 45 -4.23 -0.39 -7.53
C ILE A 45 -5.24 -0.05 -8.64
N ARG A 46 -6.55 -0.14 -8.34
CA ARG A 46 -7.60 0.25 -9.30
C ARG A 46 -7.57 1.75 -9.64
N ALA A 47 -7.15 2.59 -8.70
CA ALA A 47 -6.97 4.02 -8.91
C ALA A 47 -5.65 4.37 -9.64
N GLY A 48 -4.81 3.38 -9.99
CA GLY A 48 -3.53 3.60 -10.67
C GLY A 48 -2.44 4.20 -9.78
N MET A 49 -2.63 4.21 -8.46
CA MET A 49 -1.66 4.77 -7.49
C MET A 49 -0.62 3.74 -7.04
N LEU A 50 -0.99 2.45 -7.05
CA LEU A 50 -0.08 1.35 -6.70
C LEU A 50 -0.02 0.33 -7.83
N ASN A 51 1.17 -0.19 -8.06
CA ASN A 51 1.39 -1.41 -8.83
C ASN A 51 1.44 -2.61 -7.89
N SER A 52 0.94 -3.75 -8.37
CA SER A 52 1.10 -5.02 -7.66
C SER A 52 1.56 -6.11 -8.59
N PHE A 53 2.45 -6.96 -8.11
CA PHE A 53 2.95 -8.10 -8.87
C PHE A 53 3.27 -9.27 -7.92
N LYS A 54 3.45 -10.46 -8.48
CA LYS A 54 3.84 -11.64 -7.72
C LYS A 54 5.29 -12.01 -8.05
N GLN A 55 6.09 -12.26 -7.02
CA GLN A 55 7.45 -12.77 -7.14
C GLN A 55 7.70 -13.76 -6.01
N TYR A 56 8.34 -14.91 -6.29
CA TYR A 56 8.66 -15.93 -5.27
C TYR A 56 7.46 -16.33 -4.37
N ASN A 57 6.27 -16.48 -4.96
CA ASN A 57 5.00 -16.75 -4.25
C ASN A 57 4.56 -15.68 -3.23
N ARG A 58 5.18 -14.50 -3.24
CA ARG A 58 4.79 -13.34 -2.43
C ARG A 58 4.19 -12.26 -3.33
N ARG A 59 3.21 -11.52 -2.81
CA ARG A 59 2.61 -10.37 -3.50
C ARG A 59 3.32 -9.10 -3.05
N PHE A 60 3.87 -8.39 -4.01
CA PHE A 60 4.55 -7.12 -3.81
C PHE A 60 3.64 -5.97 -4.23
N ILE A 61 3.87 -4.83 -3.58
CA ILE A 61 3.24 -3.56 -3.91
C ILE A 61 4.33 -2.50 -4.05
N GLN A 62 4.12 -1.57 -4.97
CA GLN A 62 5.05 -0.48 -5.28
C GLN A 62 4.21 0.74 -5.67
N ALA A 63 4.70 1.95 -5.38
CA ALA A 63 4.11 3.16 -5.95
C ALA A 63 4.16 3.12 -7.48
N ALA A 64 3.09 3.54 -8.16
CA ALA A 64 3.15 3.77 -9.60
C ALA A 64 4.03 5.00 -9.90
N ASP A 65 4.63 5.08 -11.10
CA ASP A 65 5.53 6.20 -11.51
C ASP A 65 4.84 7.60 -11.59
N GLY A 66 3.57 7.71 -11.17
CA GLY A 66 2.86 8.97 -10.91
C GLY A 66 2.04 8.95 -9.62
N GLY A 67 2.28 7.96 -8.76
CA GLY A 67 1.61 7.74 -7.48
C GLY A 67 2.16 8.67 -6.40
N VAL A 68 1.57 9.86 -6.35
CA VAL A 68 1.56 10.84 -5.25
C VAL A 68 2.90 11.05 -4.53
N THR A 69 3.63 12.06 -4.99
CA THR A 69 4.48 12.90 -4.14
C THR A 69 3.55 13.73 -3.24
N VAL A 70 3.48 13.41 -1.95
CA VAL A 70 3.00 14.31 -0.89
C VAL A 70 3.99 14.29 0.26
#